data_AF-A0A7V7F3H5-F1
#
_entry.id   AF-A0A7V7F3H5-F1
#
_cell.length_a   1.000
_cell.length_b   1.000
_cell.length_c   1.000
_cell.angle_alpha   90.00
_cell.angle_beta   90.00
_cell.angle_gamma   90.00
#
_symmetry.space_group_name_H-M   'P 1'
#
loop_
_entity.id
_entity.type
_entity.pdbx_description
1 polymer ?
#
loop_
_entity_poly.entity_id
_entity_poly.type
_entity_poly.pdbx_seq_one_letter_code
_entity_poly.pdbx_strand_id
1 'polypeptide(L)'
;MVQETVKKGSWFERYIPFVARSPKMQVQWLETAFRKGMLSSQEITPYIKLLLAPENEQHPEAIKLLLKPLKTVVVEKMLLAADIYDTPKLFALIESPSLQQAVIALRKAPPPYEEAQFAVISKLFQAIHDCSDELLRQAAVEIKNSPAKPNHFDESYDRFQEIIEDEKFLSALYPKAKVKAKD
;
A
#
# COMPACT_ATOMS: atom_id res chain seq x y z
N MET A 1 34.95 31.75 19.93
CA MET A 1 34.18 30.48 19.86
C MET A 1 33.31 30.56 18.62
N VAL A 2 33.73 29.89 17.54
CA VAL A 2 32.93 29.82 16.31
C VAL A 2 31.82 28.82 16.58
N GLN A 3 30.58 29.31 16.65
CA GLN A 3 29.42 28.43 16.63
C GLN A 3 29.34 27.81 15.23
N GLU A 4 29.71 26.54 15.12
CA GLU A 4 29.43 25.75 13.93
C GLU A 4 27.92 25.65 13.76
N THR A 5 27.41 26.34 12.76
CA THR A 5 26.06 26.16 12.26
C THR A 5 25.99 24.77 11.63
N VAL A 6 25.43 23.81 12.38
CA VAL A 6 25.07 22.49 11.84
C VAL A 6 24.05 22.74 10.73
N LYS A 7 24.51 22.77 9.47
CA LYS A 7 23.65 22.78 8.29
C LYS A 7 22.73 21.57 8.40
N LYS A 8 21.43 21.82 8.60
CA LYS A 8 20.37 20.82 8.41
C LYS A 8 20.46 20.33 6.96
N GLY A 9 21.18 19.23 6.73
CA GLY A 9 21.09 18.51 5.47
C GLY A 9 19.62 18.23 5.17
N SER A 10 19.21 18.48 3.93
CA SER A 10 17.84 18.20 3.49
C SER A 10 17.52 16.75 3.85
N TRP A 11 16.36 16.47 4.45
CA TRP A 11 16.02 15.12 4.93
C TRP A 11 16.19 14.06 3.83
N PHE A 12 16.03 14.46 2.56
CA PHE A 12 16.28 13.66 1.37
C PHE A 12 17.74 13.19 1.18
N GLU A 13 18.74 13.95 1.65
CA GLU A 13 20.17 13.58 1.54
C GLU A 13 20.47 12.25 2.22
N ARG A 14 19.75 11.93 3.30
CA ARG A 14 19.86 10.65 4.01
C ARG A 14 19.38 9.46 3.17
N TYR A 15 18.54 9.71 2.18
CA TYR A 15 17.94 8.68 1.32
C TYR A 15 18.59 8.60 -0.06
N ILE A 16 19.48 9.55 -0.43
CA ILE A 16 20.23 9.52 -1.71
C ILE A 16 20.91 8.16 -1.95
N PRO A 17 21.58 7.52 -0.96
CA PRO A 17 22.20 6.22 -1.18
C PRO A 17 21.21 5.09 -1.51
N PHE A 18 19.93 5.26 -1.20
CA PHE A 18 18.87 4.32 -1.56
C PHE A 18 18.29 4.64 -2.95
N VAL A 19 18.01 5.92 -3.22
CA VAL A 19 17.47 6.36 -4.52
C VAL A 19 18.46 6.09 -5.65
N ALA A 20 19.77 6.24 -5.41
CA ALA A 20 20.80 5.95 -6.41
C ALA A 20 20.95 4.44 -6.75
N ARG A 21 20.23 3.55 -6.06
CA ARG A 21 20.28 2.10 -6.32
C ARG A 21 19.26 1.71 -7.37
N SER A 22 19.58 0.66 -8.14
CA SER A 22 18.60 0.03 -9.01
C SER A 22 17.42 -0.54 -8.20
N PRO A 23 16.22 -0.69 -8.81
CA PRO A 23 15.05 -1.26 -8.14
C PRO A 23 15.33 -2.61 -7.46
N LYS A 24 16.13 -3.47 -8.11
CA LYS A 24 16.58 -4.75 -7.54
C LYS A 24 17.35 -4.56 -6.23
N MET A 25 18.30 -3.64 -6.20
CA MET A 25 19.11 -3.35 -5.02
C MET A 25 18.29 -2.67 -3.91
N GLN A 26 17.28 -1.87 -4.26
CA GLN A 26 16.34 -1.29 -3.31
C GLN A 26 15.52 -2.39 -2.61
N VAL A 27 14.94 -3.32 -3.36
CA VAL A 27 14.19 -4.47 -2.83
C VAL A 27 15.08 -5.36 -1.95
N GLN A 28 16.28 -5.71 -2.41
CA GLN A 28 17.23 -6.52 -1.63
C GLN A 28 17.65 -5.85 -0.30
N TRP A 29 17.78 -4.52 -0.31
CA TRP A 29 18.08 -3.79 0.89
C TRP A 29 16.92 -3.81 1.87
N LEU A 30 15.68 -3.61 1.40
CA LEU A 30 14.48 -3.70 2.23
C LEU A 30 14.34 -5.10 2.84
N GLU A 31 14.50 -6.15 2.04
CA GLU A 31 14.51 -7.54 2.53
C GLU A 31 15.55 -7.73 3.65
N THR A 32 16.76 -7.22 3.45
CA THR A 32 17.84 -7.31 4.44
C THR A 32 17.52 -6.51 5.71
N ALA A 33 16.98 -5.30 5.58
CA ALA A 33 16.59 -4.46 6.70
C ALA A 33 15.52 -5.15 7.56
N PHE A 34 14.48 -5.73 6.94
CA PHE A 34 13.43 -6.48 7.62
C PHE A 34 13.90 -7.78 8.27
N ARG A 35 14.84 -8.48 7.63
CA ARG A 35 15.41 -9.71 8.16
C ARG A 35 16.30 -9.45 9.38
N LYS A 36 17.11 -8.38 9.33
CA LYS A 36 18.05 -8.03 10.39
C LYS A 36 17.43 -7.16 11.50
N GLY A 37 16.21 -6.65 11.30
CA GLY A 37 15.56 -5.73 12.25
C GLY A 37 16.36 -4.44 12.42
N MET A 38 16.99 -3.95 11.36
CA MET A 38 17.92 -2.81 11.41
C MET A 38 17.22 -1.48 11.68
N LEU A 39 15.94 -1.39 11.32
CA LEU A 39 15.13 -0.18 11.39
C LEU A 39 13.75 -0.55 11.90
N SER A 40 13.12 0.38 12.63
CA SER A 40 11.71 0.29 12.98
C SER A 40 10.82 0.47 11.74
N SER A 41 9.55 0.07 11.83
CA SER A 41 8.60 0.23 10.71
C SER A 41 8.48 1.68 10.25
N GLN A 42 8.50 2.64 11.18
CA GLN A 42 8.40 4.08 10.90
C GLN A 42 9.63 4.61 10.14
N GLU A 43 10.82 4.08 10.46
CA GLU A 43 12.05 4.44 9.75
C GLU A 43 12.11 3.81 8.35
N ILE A 44 11.39 2.69 8.13
CA ILE A 44 11.32 2.03 6.83
C ILE A 44 10.28 2.68 5.89
N THR A 45 9.21 3.28 6.44
CA THR A 45 8.12 3.89 5.64
C THR A 45 8.61 4.79 4.49
N PRO A 46 9.57 5.71 4.67
CA PRO A 46 10.05 6.56 3.58
C PRO A 46 10.71 5.77 2.44
N TYR A 47 11.37 4.66 2.73
CA TYR A 47 12.01 3.82 1.73
C TYR A 47 10.98 3.06 0.88
N ILE A 48 9.86 2.63 1.48
CA ILE A 48 8.75 2.03 0.73
C ILE A 48 8.12 3.06 -0.20
N LYS A 49 7.88 4.27 0.31
CA LYS A 49 7.36 5.38 -0.52
C LYS A 49 8.29 5.69 -1.70
N LEU A 50 9.60 5.70 -1.48
CA LEU A 50 10.59 5.92 -2.54
C LEU A 50 10.64 4.76 -3.53
N LEU A 51 10.54 3.51 -3.07
CA LEU A 51 10.46 2.33 -3.96
C LEU A 51 9.26 2.42 -4.92
N LEU A 52 8.13 2.91 -4.42
CA LEU A 52 6.87 3.01 -5.18
C LEU A 52 6.74 4.33 -5.95
N ALA A 53 7.70 5.25 -5.81
CA ALA A 53 7.74 6.45 -6.60
C ALA A 53 8.02 6.06 -8.06
N PRO A 54 7.13 6.39 -9.01
CA PRO A 54 7.32 6.00 -10.39
C PRO A 54 8.51 6.76 -10.99
N GLU A 55 9.52 6.03 -11.44
CA GLU A 55 10.62 6.59 -12.24
C GLU A 55 10.28 6.59 -13.74
N ASN A 56 9.48 5.61 -14.20
CA ASN A 56 8.97 5.46 -15.56
C ASN A 56 7.78 4.47 -15.60
N GLU A 57 7.14 4.31 -16.76
CA GLU A 57 5.97 3.42 -16.95
C GLU A 57 6.26 1.93 -16.69
N GLN A 58 7.51 1.49 -16.85
CA GLN A 58 7.91 0.09 -16.67
C GLN A 58 8.27 -0.25 -15.21
N HIS A 59 8.46 0.78 -14.37
CA HIS A 59 8.88 0.63 -12.98
C HIS A 59 7.96 -0.28 -12.15
N PRO A 60 6.62 -0.18 -12.22
CA PRO A 60 5.72 -1.05 -11.45
C PRO A 60 5.90 -2.54 -11.79
N GLU A 61 5.98 -2.88 -13.08
CA GLU A 61 6.18 -4.27 -13.52
C GLU A 61 7.53 -4.83 -13.09
N ALA A 62 8.59 -4.01 -13.12
CA ALA A 62 9.90 -4.40 -12.61
C ALA A 62 9.85 -4.70 -11.10
N ILE A 63 9.16 -3.87 -10.30
CA ILE A 63 8.99 -4.11 -8.87
C ILE A 63 8.18 -5.38 -8.63
N LYS A 64 7.07 -5.59 -9.35
CA LYS A 64 6.24 -6.80 -9.25
C LYS A 64 7.06 -8.08 -9.45
N LEU A 65 7.92 -8.12 -10.47
CA LEU A 65 8.83 -9.25 -10.72
C LEU A 65 9.85 -9.45 -9.59
N LEU A 66 10.30 -8.37 -8.95
CA LEU A 66 11.25 -8.41 -7.83
C LEU A 66 10.60 -8.82 -6.50
N LEU A 67 9.30 -8.57 -6.32
CA LEU A 67 8.55 -8.98 -5.14
C LEU A 67 8.17 -10.47 -5.18
N LYS A 68 7.93 -11.02 -6.37
CA LYS A 68 7.54 -12.44 -6.57
C LYS A 68 8.40 -13.47 -5.82
N PRO A 69 9.75 -13.42 -5.86
CA PRO A 69 10.59 -14.41 -5.17
C PRO A 69 10.73 -14.16 -3.66
N LEU A 70 10.21 -13.05 -3.12
CA LEU A 70 10.36 -12.75 -1.69
C LEU A 70 9.51 -13.69 -0.84
N LYS A 71 10.01 -14.00 0.36
CA LYS A 71 9.23 -14.73 1.35
C LYS A 71 7.99 -13.93 1.75
N THR A 72 6.85 -14.59 1.92
CA THR A 72 5.57 -13.98 2.33
C THR A 72 5.71 -13.04 3.53
N VAL A 73 6.48 -13.47 4.56
CA VAL A 73 6.75 -12.68 5.77
C VAL A 73 7.44 -11.33 5.48
N VAL A 74 8.29 -11.25 4.46
CA VAL A 74 8.94 -9.99 4.08
C VAL A 74 7.92 -9.04 3.47
N VAL A 75 7.05 -9.53 2.59
CA VAL A 75 5.98 -8.75 1.98
C VAL A 75 4.96 -8.27 3.03
N GLU A 76 4.61 -9.12 4.00
CA GLU A 76 3.78 -8.74 5.14
C GLU A 76 4.41 -7.62 5.96
N LYS A 77 5.73 -7.69 6.21
CA LYS A 77 6.47 -6.61 6.89
C LYS A 77 6.52 -5.32 6.06
N MET A 78 6.62 -5.42 4.74
CA MET A 78 6.51 -4.26 3.85
C MET A 78 5.13 -3.62 3.97
N LEU A 79 4.05 -4.39 3.90
CA LEU A 79 2.69 -3.88 4.09
C LEU A 79 2.50 -3.26 5.48
N LEU A 80 3.05 -3.86 6.53
CA LEU A 80 3.02 -3.30 7.89
C LEU A 80 3.76 -1.96 8.01
N ALA A 81 4.88 -1.77 7.30
CA ALA A 81 5.65 -0.54 7.32
C ALA A 81 5.15 0.53 6.34
N ALA A 82 4.42 0.15 5.28
CA ALA A 82 3.84 1.08 4.33
C ALA A 82 2.80 1.99 5.01
N ASP A 83 2.76 3.26 4.61
CA ASP A 83 1.67 4.15 5.00
C ASP A 83 0.38 3.77 4.24
N ILE A 84 -0.78 4.20 4.75
CA ILE A 84 -2.07 3.93 4.11
C ILE A 84 -2.12 4.45 2.67
N TYR A 85 -1.43 5.56 2.37
CA TYR A 85 -1.41 6.15 1.03
C TYR A 85 -0.62 5.32 0.00
N ASP A 86 0.38 4.56 0.47
CA ASP A 86 1.27 3.74 -0.35
C ASP A 86 0.81 2.27 -0.39
N THR A 87 0.02 1.84 0.59
CA THR A 87 -0.47 0.46 0.73
C THR A 87 -1.26 -0.01 -0.51
N PRO A 88 -2.19 0.75 -1.11
CA PRO A 88 -2.91 0.30 -2.32
C PRO A 88 -1.96 -0.02 -3.48
N LYS A 89 -0.96 0.85 -3.70
CA LYS A 89 0.04 0.67 -4.75
C LYS A 89 0.90 -0.56 -4.48
N LEU A 90 1.39 -0.71 -3.25
CA LEU A 90 2.19 -1.87 -2.86
C LEU A 90 1.39 -3.17 -3.03
N PHE A 91 0.12 -3.17 -2.62
CA PHE A 91 -0.75 -4.34 -2.67
C PHE A 91 -0.98 -4.81 -4.11
N ALA A 92 -1.24 -3.89 -5.04
CA ALA A 92 -1.42 -4.19 -6.46
C ALA A 92 -0.19 -4.81 -7.14
N LEU A 93 1.00 -4.68 -6.55
CA LEU A 93 2.25 -5.27 -7.05
C LEU A 93 2.46 -6.72 -6.59
N ILE A 94 1.57 -7.27 -5.76
CA ILE A 94 1.65 -8.64 -5.27
C ILE A 94 0.87 -9.55 -6.25
N GLU A 95 1.55 -10.50 -6.89
CA GLU A 95 0.93 -11.36 -7.93
C GLU A 95 -0.17 -12.29 -7.40
N SER A 96 -0.13 -12.64 -6.11
CA SER A 96 -1.13 -13.50 -5.47
C SER A 96 -1.18 -13.20 -3.97
N PRO A 97 -1.84 -12.10 -3.56
CA PRO A 97 -1.86 -11.70 -2.16
C PRO A 97 -2.62 -12.72 -1.30
N SER A 98 -2.08 -12.99 -0.10
CA SER A 98 -2.72 -13.88 0.87
C SER A 98 -3.80 -13.16 1.67
N LEU A 99 -4.69 -13.93 2.31
CA LEU A 99 -5.68 -13.41 3.25
C LEU A 99 -5.03 -12.55 4.34
N GLN A 100 -3.92 -13.04 4.92
CA GLN A 100 -3.17 -12.30 5.94
C GLN A 100 -2.65 -10.95 5.43
N GLN A 101 -2.16 -10.90 4.19
CA GLN A 101 -1.69 -9.65 3.57
C GLN A 101 -2.85 -8.67 3.35
N ALA A 102 -4.02 -9.14 2.91
CA ALA A 102 -5.21 -8.31 2.79
C ALA A 102 -5.66 -7.78 4.16
N VAL A 103 -5.67 -8.62 5.20
CA VAL A 103 -6.03 -8.20 6.56
C VAL A 103 -5.04 -7.17 7.13
N ILE A 104 -3.74 -7.34 6.91
CA ILE A 104 -2.73 -6.35 7.29
C ILE A 104 -3.01 -5.01 6.61
N ALA A 105 -3.33 -5.04 5.32
CA ALA A 105 -3.58 -3.84 4.54
C ALA A 105 -4.86 -3.13 5.02
N LEU A 106 -5.97 -3.86 5.16
CA LEU A 106 -7.28 -3.34 5.59
C LEU A 106 -7.30 -2.80 7.03
N ARG A 107 -6.34 -3.17 7.88
CA ARG A 107 -6.20 -2.61 9.24
C ARG A 107 -5.57 -1.20 9.26
N LYS A 108 -5.10 -0.70 8.12
CA LYS A 108 -4.52 0.63 8.02
C LYS A 108 -5.60 1.67 8.25
N ALA A 109 -5.33 2.62 9.15
CA ALA A 109 -6.20 3.75 9.42
C ALA A 109 -5.57 5.02 8.87
N PRO A 110 -6.35 5.89 8.19
CA PRO A 110 -5.88 7.21 7.85
C PRO A 110 -5.61 8.01 9.13
N PRO A 111 -4.65 8.94 9.10
CA PRO A 111 -4.36 9.77 10.25
C PRO A 111 -5.57 10.67 10.59
N PRO A 112 -5.76 11.10 11.84
CA PRO A 112 -6.94 11.86 12.27
C PRO A 112 -7.15 13.20 11.55
N TYR A 113 -6.08 13.78 10.99
CA TYR A 113 -6.11 15.03 10.24
C TYR A 113 -6.46 14.87 8.76
N GLU A 114 -6.59 13.63 8.26
CA GLU A 114 -7.00 13.38 6.88
C GLU A 114 -8.48 13.78 6.72
N GLU A 115 -8.76 14.73 5.83
CA GLU A 115 -10.14 15.19 5.56
C GLU A 115 -10.88 14.20 4.66
N ALA A 116 -10.18 13.53 3.75
CA ALA A 116 -10.76 12.61 2.77
C ALA A 116 -10.59 11.13 3.17
N GLN A 117 -10.84 10.80 4.44
CA GLN A 117 -10.56 9.46 5.01
C GLN A 117 -11.18 8.33 4.18
N PHE A 118 -12.47 8.47 3.85
CA PHE A 118 -13.17 7.47 3.05
C PHE A 118 -12.52 7.28 1.67
N ALA A 119 -12.11 8.35 0.99
CA ALA A 119 -11.48 8.24 -0.33
C ALA A 119 -10.13 7.49 -0.27
N VAL A 120 -9.36 7.68 0.81
CA VAL A 120 -8.10 6.97 1.03
C VAL A 120 -8.37 5.48 1.30
N ILE A 121 -9.33 5.17 2.16
CA ILE A 121 -9.73 3.80 2.51
C ILE A 121 -10.31 3.07 1.28
N SER A 122 -11.17 3.73 0.50
CA SER A 122 -11.78 3.13 -0.70
C SER A 122 -10.76 2.77 -1.76
N LYS A 123 -9.67 3.53 -1.92
CA LYS A 123 -8.55 3.13 -2.81
C LYS A 123 -7.91 1.82 -2.39
N LEU A 124 -7.81 1.59 -1.08
CA LEU A 124 -7.29 0.35 -0.53
C LEU A 124 -8.25 -0.82 -0.75
N PHE A 125 -9.55 -0.62 -0.51
CA PHE A 125 -10.56 -1.63 -0.80
C PHE A 125 -10.59 -1.98 -2.29
N GLN A 126 -10.54 -0.98 -3.16
CA GLN A 126 -10.46 -1.17 -4.60
C GLN A 126 -9.24 -2.00 -5.00
N ALA A 127 -8.05 -1.68 -4.49
CA ALA A 127 -6.83 -2.43 -4.81
C ALA A 127 -6.93 -3.93 -4.44
N ILE A 128 -7.63 -4.26 -3.36
CA ILE A 128 -7.86 -5.66 -2.94
C ILE A 128 -8.96 -6.30 -3.80
N HIS A 129 -10.06 -5.59 -4.03
CA HIS A 129 -11.16 -6.04 -4.89
C HIS A 129 -10.70 -6.35 -6.32
N ASP A 130 -9.87 -5.47 -6.90
CA ASP A 130 -9.30 -5.63 -8.24
C ASP A 130 -8.42 -6.88 -8.36
N CYS A 131 -7.79 -7.29 -7.26
CA CYS A 131 -7.06 -8.55 -7.18
C CYS A 131 -8.01 -9.74 -7.05
N SER A 132 -8.97 -9.66 -6.12
CA SER A 132 -10.02 -10.67 -5.92
C SER A 132 -11.13 -10.15 -5.00
N ASP A 133 -12.37 -10.12 -5.50
CA ASP A 133 -13.57 -9.83 -4.72
C ASP A 133 -13.72 -10.80 -3.52
N GLU A 134 -13.45 -12.09 -3.74
CA GLU A 134 -13.52 -13.10 -2.68
C GLU A 134 -12.47 -12.86 -1.59
N LEU A 135 -11.24 -12.46 -1.96
CA LEU A 135 -10.20 -12.11 -0.99
C LEU A 135 -10.63 -10.93 -0.11
N LEU A 136 -11.22 -9.89 -0.72
CA LEU A 136 -11.74 -8.74 0.02
C LEU A 136 -12.83 -9.18 1.02
N ARG A 137 -13.79 -10.00 0.58
CA ARG A 137 -14.86 -10.52 1.43
C ARG A 137 -14.33 -11.32 2.61
N GLN A 138 -13.41 -12.25 2.37
CA GLN A 138 -12.81 -13.07 3.42
C GLN A 138 -12.05 -12.20 4.43
N ALA A 139 -11.24 -11.26 3.95
CA ALA A 139 -10.47 -10.36 4.81
C ALA A 139 -11.38 -9.44 5.63
N ALA A 140 -12.49 -8.98 5.05
CA ALA A 140 -13.49 -8.18 5.76
C ALA A 140 -14.17 -8.97 6.88
N VAL A 141 -14.51 -10.25 6.66
CA VAL A 141 -15.04 -11.13 7.71
C VAL A 141 -14.03 -11.31 8.85
N GLU A 142 -12.75 -11.53 8.53
CA GLU A 142 -11.71 -11.67 9.55
C GLU A 142 -11.54 -10.39 10.38
N ILE A 143 -11.61 -9.22 9.75
CA ILE A 143 -11.55 -7.93 10.45
C ILE A 143 -12.79 -7.67 11.30
N LYS A 144 -13.99 -7.95 10.78
CA LYS A 144 -15.25 -7.77 11.54
C LYS A 144 -15.27 -8.61 12.82
N ASN A 145 -14.65 -9.79 12.81
CA ASN A 145 -14.54 -10.69 13.96
C ASN A 145 -13.30 -10.44 14.84
N SER A 146 -12.43 -9.49 14.47
CA SER A 146 -11.19 -9.21 15.19
C SER A 146 -11.39 -8.18 16.31
N PRO A 147 -10.78 -8.36 17.50
CA PRO A 147 -10.78 -7.33 18.55
C PRO A 147 -9.98 -6.09 18.15
N ALA A 148 -9.13 -6.18 17.13
CA ALA A 148 -8.32 -5.07 16.61
C ALA A 148 -8.95 -4.44 15.35
N LYS A 149 -10.27 -4.51 15.20
CA LYS A 149 -11.02 -3.88 14.11
C LYS A 149 -10.87 -2.36 14.17
N PRO A 150 -10.52 -1.67 13.06
CA PRO A 150 -10.55 -0.21 13.02
C PRO A 150 -11.97 0.33 13.18
N ASN A 151 -12.15 1.40 13.96
CA ASN A 151 -13.48 1.98 14.25
C ASN A 151 -14.24 2.42 12.98
N HIS A 152 -13.53 2.85 11.95
CA HIS A 152 -14.11 3.30 10.68
C HIS A 152 -14.48 2.15 9.73
N PHE A 153 -14.11 0.90 10.05
CA PHE A 153 -14.11 -0.19 9.09
C PHE A 153 -15.50 -0.55 8.58
N ASP A 154 -16.48 -0.71 9.48
CA ASP A 154 -17.83 -1.17 9.08
C ASP A 154 -18.49 -0.16 8.14
N GLU A 155 -18.56 1.11 8.55
CA GLU A 155 -19.15 2.18 7.73
C GLU A 155 -18.44 2.33 6.38
N SER A 156 -17.10 2.30 6.38
CA SER A 156 -16.34 2.43 5.13
C SER A 156 -16.58 1.23 4.21
N TYR A 157 -16.59 0.02 4.75
CA TYR A 157 -16.76 -1.20 3.97
C TYR A 157 -18.16 -1.30 3.37
N ASP A 158 -19.20 -1.00 4.16
CA ASP A 158 -20.58 -1.05 3.70
C ASP A 158 -20.82 0.00 2.59
N ARG A 159 -20.32 1.24 2.78
CA ARG A 159 -20.36 2.27 1.74
C ARG A 159 -19.57 1.90 0.48
N PHE A 160 -18.47 1.18 0.61
CA PHE A 160 -17.73 0.69 -0.55
C PHE A 160 -18.51 -0.38 -1.33
N GLN A 161 -19.22 -1.28 -0.64
CA GLN A 161 -20.08 -2.27 -1.29
C GLN A 161 -21.20 -1.59 -2.11
N GLU A 162 -21.82 -0.53 -1.57
CA GLU A 162 -22.81 0.27 -2.29
C GLU A 162 -22.24 0.83 -3.60
N ILE A 163 -21.02 1.38 -3.58
CA ILE A 163 -20.35 1.90 -4.78
C ILE A 163 -20.15 0.80 -5.83
N ILE A 164 -19.69 -0.38 -5.42
CA ILE A 164 -19.49 -1.50 -6.33
C ILE A 164 -20.81 -2.00 -6.93
N GLU A 165 -21.89 -2.00 -6.16
CA GLU A 165 -23.24 -2.35 -6.64
C GLU A 165 -23.77 -1.32 -7.65
N ASP A 166 -23.61 -0.04 -7.35
CA ASP A 166 -23.97 1.06 -8.26
C ASP A 166 -23.17 0.98 -9.57
N GLU A 167 -21.86 0.73 -9.51
CA GLU A 167 -21.02 0.56 -10.70
C GLU A 167 -21.45 -0.64 -11.56
N LYS A 168 -21.81 -1.77 -10.92
CA LYS A 168 -22.38 -2.94 -11.60
C LYS A 168 -23.71 -2.61 -12.27
N PHE A 169 -24.59 -1.89 -11.58
CA PHE A 169 -25.89 -1.48 -12.11
C PHE A 169 -25.75 -0.53 -13.31
N LEU A 170 -24.91 0.50 -13.19
CA LEU A 170 -24.64 1.45 -14.28
C LEU A 170 -24.01 0.77 -15.49
N SER A 171 -23.07 -0.16 -15.27
CA SER A 171 -22.45 -0.94 -16.34
C SER A 171 -23.46 -1.83 -17.07
N ALA A 172 -24.46 -2.36 -16.36
CA ALA A 172 -25.55 -3.14 -16.95
C ALA A 172 -26.52 -2.27 -17.77
N LEU A 173 -26.81 -1.05 -17.33
CA LEU A 173 -27.66 -0.10 -18.05
C LEU A 173 -26.99 0.49 -19.29
N TYR A 174 -25.67 0.70 -19.25
CA TYR A 174 -24.91 1.35 -20.31
C TYR A 174 -23.69 0.52 -20.75
N PRO A 175 -23.88 -0.68 -21.34
CA PRO A 175 -22.78 -1.60 -21.66
C PRO A 175 -21.78 -1.06 -22.71
N LYS A 176 -22.16 -0.04 -23.48
CA LYS A 176 -21.28 0.64 -24.46
C LYS A 176 -20.53 1.83 -23.87
N ALA A 177 -20.93 2.33 -22.71
CA ALA A 177 -20.20 3.34 -21.96
C ALA A 177 -19.07 2.63 -21.21
N LYS A 178 -18.04 2.16 -21.93
CA LYS A 178 -16.81 1.80 -21.25
C LYS A 178 -16.31 3.05 -20.54
N VAL A 179 -16.33 3.00 -19.21
CA VAL A 179 -15.68 3.96 -18.33
C VAL A 179 -14.26 4.13 -18.86
N LYS A 180 -13.95 5.31 -19.41
CA LYS A 180 -12.56 5.70 -19.62
C LYS A 180 -11.93 5.72 -18.23
N ALA A 181 -11.23 4.64 -17.86
CA ALA A 181 -10.29 4.70 -16.75
C ALA A 181 -9.33 5.85 -17.05
N LYS A 182 -9.27 6.81 -16.12
CA LYS A 182 -8.46 8.01 -16.19
C LYS A 182 -6.96 7.66 -16.24
N ASP A 183 -6.21 8.39 -17.05
CA ASP A 183 -4.82 8.74 -16.72
C ASP A 183 -4.80 9.73 -15.54
#